data_AF-A0A1L4FSW5-F1
#
_entry.id   AF-A0A1L4FSW5-F1
#
_cell.length_a   1.000
_cell.length_b   1.000
_cell.length_c   1.000
_cell.angle_alpha   90.00
_cell.angle_beta   90.00
_cell.angle_gamma   90.00
#
_symmetry.space_group_name_H-M   'P 1'
#
loop_
_entity.id
_entity.type
_entity.pdbx_description
1 polymer ?
#
loop_
_entity_poly.entity_id
_entity_poly.type
_entity_poly.pdbx_seq_one_letter_code
_entity_poly.pdbx_strand_id
1 'polypeptide(L)'
;MKFEKQKAINLLDSWFDDSRVKKLTKKIVNSTTKFANWKSVRLFDAALTYFDYINVNLLKKRIKSLEQLFELMGEDISDMVDGLVNIYDDDLARDEARKITYFSKYHDEEFERLSSKYKNNTYKLLSSAEFYIISDFLERFNQEFEYEFTKEFKHLKG
;
A
#
# COMPACT_ATOMS: atom_id res chain seq x y z
N MET A 1 25.81 1.92 -11.58
CA MET A 1 25.50 0.53 -11.94
C MET A 1 24.44 0.56 -13.04
N LYS A 2 24.59 -0.20 -14.13
CA LYS A 2 23.57 -0.21 -15.19
C LYS A 2 22.35 -0.97 -14.66
N PHE A 3 21.15 -0.42 -14.82
CA PHE A 3 19.93 -1.12 -14.44
C PHE A 3 19.73 -2.36 -15.32
N GLU A 4 19.71 -3.54 -14.69
CA GLU A 4 19.48 -4.81 -15.35
C GLU A 4 18.04 -5.25 -15.13
N LYS A 5 17.16 -4.88 -16.07
CA LYS A 5 15.72 -5.14 -15.97
C LYS A 5 15.39 -6.61 -15.71
N GLN A 6 16.07 -7.55 -16.38
CA GLN A 6 15.84 -8.98 -16.17
C GLN A 6 16.23 -9.43 -14.76
N LYS A 7 17.31 -8.87 -14.21
CA LYS A 7 17.74 -9.13 -12.83
C LYS A 7 16.69 -8.64 -11.83
N ALA A 8 16.07 -7.48 -12.10
CA ALA A 8 15.02 -6.94 -11.25
C ALA A 8 13.75 -7.81 -11.30
N ILE A 9 13.37 -8.29 -12.49
CA ILE A 9 12.25 -9.23 -12.67
C ILE A 9 12.51 -10.53 -11.90
N ASN A 10 13.68 -11.15 -12.08
CA ASN A 10 14.01 -12.39 -11.37
C ASN A 10 14.01 -12.22 -9.84
N LEU A 11 14.50 -11.07 -9.35
CA LEU A 11 14.45 -10.77 -7.92
C LEU A 11 13.00 -10.57 -7.46
N LEU A 12 12.18 -9.86 -8.23
CA LEU A 12 10.76 -9.66 -7.93
C LEU A 12 10.00 -10.98 -7.86
N ASP A 13 10.25 -11.91 -8.79
CA ASP A 13 9.64 -13.24 -8.78
C ASP A 13 9.97 -14.00 -7.48
N SER A 14 11.19 -13.83 -6.95
CA SER A 14 11.58 -14.41 -5.65
C SER A 14 10.92 -13.72 -4.44
N TRP A 15 10.41 -12.50 -4.61
CA TRP A 15 9.64 -11.78 -3.61
C TRP A 15 8.15 -12.15 -3.63
N PHE A 16 7.66 -12.63 -4.78
CA PHE A 16 6.28 -13.12 -4.96
C PHE A 16 6.01 -14.46 -4.27
N ASP A 17 6.95 -14.98 -3.49
CA ASP A 17 6.64 -15.98 -2.47
C ASP A 17 5.76 -15.33 -1.38
N ASP A 18 4.52 -15.80 -1.30
CA ASP A 18 3.52 -15.52 -0.27
C ASP A 18 4.13 -15.35 1.13
N SER A 19 5.17 -16.12 1.46
CA SER A 19 5.84 -16.06 2.77
C SER A 19 6.56 -14.73 3.02
N ARG A 20 7.16 -14.11 2.00
CA ARG A 20 7.93 -12.85 2.11
C ARG A 20 7.02 -11.65 2.17
N VAL A 21 6.01 -11.60 1.31
CA VAL A 21 4.97 -10.56 1.35
C VAL A 21 4.31 -10.56 2.73
N LYS A 22 3.86 -11.73 3.22
CA LYS A 22 3.27 -11.85 4.57
C LYS A 22 4.21 -11.38 5.68
N LYS A 23 5.50 -11.69 5.60
CA LYS A 23 6.51 -11.24 6.58
C LYS A 23 6.64 -9.72 6.57
N LEU A 24 6.73 -9.09 5.40
CA LEU A 24 6.85 -7.64 5.29
C LEU A 24 5.59 -6.91 5.76
N THR A 25 4.40 -7.38 5.35
CA THR A 25 3.12 -6.87 5.85
C THR A 25 3.06 -6.96 7.38
N LYS A 26 3.41 -8.11 7.97
CA LYS A 26 3.44 -8.27 9.43
C LYS A 26 4.45 -7.35 10.10
N LYS A 27 5.64 -7.17 9.52
CA LYS A 27 6.67 -6.23 10.02
C LYS A 27 6.08 -4.82 10.13
N ILE A 28 5.41 -4.35 9.08
CA ILE A 28 4.83 -2.99 9.01
C ILE A 28 3.64 -2.84 9.97
N VAL A 29 2.74 -3.83 9.98
CA VAL A 29 1.57 -3.81 10.88
C VAL A 29 1.98 -3.83 12.35
N ASN A 30 3.07 -4.53 12.68
CA ASN A 30 3.55 -4.63 14.06
C ASN A 30 4.53 -3.52 14.45
N SER A 31 5.14 -2.81 13.50
CA SER A 31 6.12 -1.75 13.79
C SER A 31 5.46 -0.43 14.22
N THR A 32 4.16 -0.26 13.97
CA THR A 32 3.42 0.94 14.33
C THR A 32 2.07 0.60 14.93
N THR A 33 1.63 1.35 15.93
CA THR A 33 0.25 1.25 16.44
C THR A 33 -0.79 1.76 15.43
N LYS A 34 -0.34 2.49 14.38
CA LYS A 34 -1.16 3.08 13.31
C LYS A 34 -1.96 2.00 12.55
N PHE A 35 -1.36 0.84 12.28
CA PHE A 35 -1.99 -0.22 11.46
C PHE A 35 -2.51 -1.43 12.24
N ALA A 36 -2.49 -1.38 13.58
CA ALA A 36 -2.70 -2.57 14.38
C ALA A 36 -4.11 -3.17 14.25
N ASN A 37 -4.18 -4.38 13.70
CA ASN A 37 -5.29 -5.35 13.78
C ASN A 37 -6.66 -4.86 13.28
N TRP A 38 -6.72 -4.37 12.04
CA TRP A 38 -7.98 -4.14 11.31
C TRP A 38 -8.57 -5.49 10.88
N LYS A 39 -9.83 -5.78 11.24
CA LYS A 39 -10.51 -7.00 10.77
C LYS A 39 -11.13 -6.79 9.39
N SER A 40 -11.44 -5.55 9.07
CA SER A 40 -12.17 -5.14 7.87
C SER A 40 -11.28 -4.61 6.74
N VAL A 41 -10.08 -4.09 7.06
CA VAL A 41 -9.16 -3.52 6.08
C VAL A 41 -8.16 -4.59 5.62
N ARG A 42 -8.18 -4.90 4.33
CA ARG A 42 -7.43 -6.02 3.74
C ARG A 42 -5.99 -5.61 3.38
N LEU A 43 -5.19 -5.26 4.39
CA LEU A 43 -3.82 -4.77 4.18
C LEU A 43 -2.89 -5.79 3.48
N PHE A 44 -3.13 -7.09 3.68
CA PHE A 44 -2.37 -8.12 2.95
C PHE A 44 -2.73 -8.15 1.46
N ASP A 45 -4.03 -8.04 1.13
CA ASP A 45 -4.49 -7.99 -0.26
C ASP A 45 -3.98 -6.71 -0.97
N ALA A 46 -3.89 -5.59 -0.22
CA ALA A 46 -3.25 -4.37 -0.70
C ALA A 46 -1.78 -4.59 -1.06
N ALA A 47 -1.02 -5.30 -0.21
CA ALA A 47 0.38 -5.64 -0.51
C ALA A 47 0.51 -6.55 -1.74
N LEU A 48 -0.39 -7.51 -1.94
CA LEU A 48 -0.41 -8.33 -3.16
C LEU A 48 -0.70 -7.49 -4.41
N THR A 49 -1.68 -6.60 -4.33
CA THR A 49 -2.04 -5.68 -5.42
C THR A 49 -0.86 -4.77 -5.78
N TYR A 50 -0.12 -4.28 -4.79
CA TYR A 50 1.12 -3.54 -5.01
C TYR A 50 2.15 -4.35 -5.81
N PHE A 51 2.29 -5.66 -5.54
CA PHE A 51 3.19 -6.53 -6.30
C PHE A 51 2.70 -6.80 -7.73
N ASP A 52 1.39 -6.87 -7.97
CA ASP A 52 0.84 -6.96 -9.32
C ASP A 52 1.17 -5.70 -10.13
N TYR A 53 1.02 -4.52 -9.52
CA TYR A 53 1.35 -3.23 -10.15
C TYR A 53 2.84 -3.11 -10.49
N ILE A 54 3.73 -3.46 -9.56
CA ILE A 54 5.18 -3.37 -9.84
C ILE A 54 5.61 -4.35 -10.93
N ASN A 55 5.00 -5.54 -11.00
CA ASN A 55 5.26 -6.50 -12.07
C ASN A 55 4.80 -5.96 -13.43
N VAL A 56 3.59 -5.39 -13.50
CA VAL A 56 3.08 -4.73 -14.72
C VAL A 56 3.97 -3.57 -15.14
N ASN A 57 4.40 -2.72 -14.19
CA ASN A 57 5.27 -1.57 -14.46
C ASN A 57 6.65 -2.02 -14.95
N LEU A 58 7.25 -3.05 -14.32
CA LEU A 58 8.49 -3.63 -14.80
C LEU A 58 8.33 -4.22 -16.20
N LEU A 59 7.30 -5.01 -16.49
CA LEU A 59 7.14 -5.65 -17.80
C LEU A 59 6.83 -4.64 -18.91
N LYS A 60 5.87 -3.74 -18.69
CA LYS A 60 5.29 -2.89 -19.74
C LYS A 60 5.93 -1.51 -19.88
N LYS A 61 6.42 -0.89 -18.80
CA LYS A 61 7.00 0.47 -18.85
C LYS A 61 8.49 0.43 -19.20
N ARG A 62 8.99 1.51 -19.81
CA ARG A 62 10.42 1.74 -20.06
C ARG A 62 11.10 2.27 -18.79
N ILE A 63 11.18 1.42 -17.78
CA ILE A 63 11.89 1.69 -16.52
C ILE A 63 13.40 1.62 -16.78
N LYS A 64 14.13 2.65 -16.34
CA LYS A 64 15.57 2.81 -16.55
C LYS A 64 16.40 2.67 -15.27
N SER A 65 15.78 2.70 -14.09
CA SER A 65 16.46 2.52 -12.80
C SER A 65 15.49 2.01 -11.73
N LEU A 66 16.02 1.61 -10.57
CA LEU A 66 15.20 1.23 -9.42
C LEU A 66 14.51 2.44 -8.81
N GLU A 67 15.20 3.58 -8.76
CA GLU A 67 14.63 4.83 -8.25
C GLU A 67 13.39 5.21 -9.07
N GLN A 68 13.49 5.16 -10.40
CA GLN A 68 12.33 5.41 -11.27
C GLN A 68 11.19 4.41 -11.04
N LEU A 69 11.51 3.14 -10.75
CA LEU A 69 10.49 2.14 -10.45
C LEU A 69 9.72 2.49 -9.18
N PHE A 70 10.42 2.78 -8.09
CA PHE A 70 9.81 3.05 -6.79
C PHE A 70 9.15 4.44 -6.70
N GLU A 71 9.65 5.43 -7.44
CA GLU A 71 8.96 6.70 -7.66
C GLU A 71 7.60 6.47 -8.32
N LEU A 72 7.55 5.73 -9.44
CA LEU A 72 6.30 5.38 -10.12
C LEU A 72 5.36 4.57 -9.23
N MET A 73 5.90 3.63 -8.43
CA MET A 73 5.09 2.86 -7.51
C MET A 73 4.48 3.75 -6.42
N GLY A 74 5.21 4.77 -5.95
CA GLY A 74 4.69 5.77 -5.01
C GLY A 74 3.60 6.65 -5.61
N GLU A 75 3.79 7.11 -6.86
CA GLU A 75 2.80 7.91 -7.59
C GLU A 75 1.51 7.13 -7.85
N ASP A 76 1.61 5.83 -8.15
CA ASP A 76 0.47 4.97 -8.48
C ASP A 76 -0.32 4.50 -7.22
N ILE A 77 0.12 4.80 -5.98
CA ILE A 77 -0.52 4.28 -4.74
C ILE A 77 -2.00 4.62 -4.66
N SER A 78 -2.37 5.88 -4.90
CA SER A 78 -3.78 6.32 -4.81
C SER A 78 -4.67 5.53 -5.79
N ASP A 79 -4.19 5.29 -7.01
CA ASP A 79 -4.89 4.50 -8.02
C ASP A 79 -5.06 3.03 -7.58
N MET A 80 -4.06 2.45 -6.89
CA MET A 80 -4.16 1.11 -6.32
C MET A 80 -5.23 1.06 -5.22
N VAL A 81 -5.26 2.07 -4.36
CA VAL A 81 -6.17 2.13 -3.20
C VAL A 81 -7.63 2.24 -3.63
N ASP A 82 -7.93 3.00 -4.67
CA ASP A 82 -9.30 3.15 -5.18
C ASP A 82 -9.94 1.80 -5.54
N GLY A 83 -9.14 0.83 -6.02
CA GLY A 83 -9.59 -0.54 -6.30
C GLY A 83 -9.69 -1.46 -5.07
N LEU A 84 -9.19 -1.04 -3.91
CA LEU A 84 -9.07 -1.84 -2.69
C LEU A 84 -10.08 -1.46 -1.60
N VAL A 85 -10.63 -0.25 -1.63
CA VAL A 85 -11.62 0.21 -0.66
C VAL A 85 -12.88 -0.66 -0.75
N ASN A 86 -13.37 -1.13 0.41
CA ASN A 86 -14.61 -1.90 0.47
C ASN A 86 -15.79 -1.10 -0.11
N ILE A 87 -16.48 -1.71 -1.09
CA ILE A 87 -17.70 -1.17 -1.72
C ILE A 87 -19.01 -1.65 -1.07
N TYR A 88 -18.92 -2.60 -0.14
CA TYR A 88 -20.07 -3.17 0.55
C TYR A 88 -20.25 -2.53 1.93
N ASP A 89 -21.41 -1.93 2.16
CA ASP A 89 -21.73 -1.15 3.36
C ASP A 89 -21.50 -1.92 4.67
N ASP A 90 -21.88 -3.20 4.74
CA ASP A 90 -21.73 -4.03 5.94
C ASP A 90 -20.26 -4.29 6.30
N ASP A 91 -19.40 -4.49 5.31
CA ASP A 91 -17.97 -4.70 5.51
C ASP A 91 -17.25 -3.38 5.81
N LEU A 92 -17.72 -2.30 5.21
CA LEU A 92 -17.19 -0.96 5.43
C LEU A 92 -17.49 -0.45 6.85
N ALA A 93 -18.68 -0.75 7.38
CA ALA A 93 -19.09 -0.40 8.74
C ALA A 93 -18.35 -1.21 9.83
N ARG A 94 -17.73 -2.35 9.48
CA ARG A 94 -16.87 -3.07 10.43
C ARG A 94 -15.69 -2.20 10.83
N ASP A 95 -15.40 -2.18 12.13
CA ASP A 95 -14.39 -1.30 12.74
C ASP A 95 -14.67 0.22 12.52
N GLU A 96 -15.91 0.65 12.24
CA GLU A 96 -16.27 2.07 11.96
C GLU A 96 -15.63 3.06 12.94
N ALA A 97 -15.85 2.87 14.24
CA ALA A 97 -15.33 3.77 15.26
C ALA A 97 -13.80 3.89 15.20
N ARG A 98 -13.11 2.79 14.90
CA ARG A 98 -11.65 2.77 14.77
C ARG A 98 -11.21 3.45 13.48
N LYS A 99 -11.90 3.24 12.36
CA LYS A 99 -11.60 3.89 11.07
C LYS A 99 -11.75 5.41 11.17
N ILE A 100 -12.85 5.87 11.76
CA ILE A 100 -13.09 7.31 12.00
C ILE A 100 -12.03 7.89 12.95
N THR A 101 -11.74 7.20 14.06
CA THR A 101 -10.69 7.64 15.02
C THR A 101 -9.33 7.73 14.34
N TYR A 102 -8.99 6.78 13.48
CA TYR A 102 -7.77 6.84 12.69
C TYR A 102 -7.78 8.05 11.78
N PHE A 103 -8.85 8.23 11.01
CA PHE A 103 -8.94 9.26 10.00
C PHE A 103 -8.85 10.65 10.63
N SER A 104 -9.60 10.90 11.70
CA SER A 104 -9.55 12.17 12.44
C SER A 104 -8.22 12.42 13.17
N LYS A 105 -7.44 11.38 13.45
CA LYS A 105 -6.17 11.50 14.19
C LYS A 105 -4.96 11.72 13.28
N TYR A 106 -4.96 11.10 12.10
CA TYR A 106 -3.80 11.07 11.21
C TYR A 106 -3.99 11.89 9.93
N HIS A 107 -5.23 12.28 9.61
CA HIS A 107 -5.60 13.12 8.46
C HIS A 107 -6.74 14.06 8.88
N ASP A 108 -6.50 14.85 9.92
CA ASP A 108 -7.50 15.71 10.56
C ASP A 108 -8.05 16.78 9.60
N GLU A 109 -7.20 17.43 8.81
CA GLU A 109 -7.59 18.42 7.80
C GLU A 109 -8.57 17.79 6.76
N GLU A 110 -8.23 16.63 6.23
CA GLU A 110 -9.06 15.85 5.31
C GLU A 110 -10.35 15.40 5.98
N PHE A 111 -10.27 14.94 7.23
CA PHE A 111 -11.43 14.51 7.99
C PHE A 111 -12.41 15.67 8.19
N GLU A 112 -11.95 16.86 8.59
CA GLU A 112 -12.79 18.05 8.76
C GLU A 112 -13.43 18.46 7.43
N ARG A 113 -12.63 18.50 6.36
CA ARG A 113 -13.08 18.85 5.01
C ARG A 113 -14.14 17.88 4.50
N LEU A 114 -13.90 16.58 4.61
CA LEU A 114 -14.80 15.55 4.10
C LEU A 114 -16.03 15.35 4.98
N SER A 115 -15.90 15.48 6.30
CA SER A 115 -17.06 15.48 7.21
C SER A 115 -18.00 16.65 6.92
N SER A 116 -17.43 17.82 6.59
CA SER A 116 -18.20 18.99 6.17
C SER A 116 -18.85 18.84 4.79
N LYS A 117 -18.19 18.14 3.87
CA LYS A 117 -18.69 17.88 2.51
C LYS A 117 -19.79 16.81 2.48
N TYR A 118 -19.61 15.75 3.27
CA TYR A 118 -20.45 14.56 3.27
C TYR A 118 -21.41 14.52 4.46
N LYS A 119 -21.90 15.68 4.93
CA LYS A 119 -22.82 15.78 6.08
C LYS A 119 -23.88 14.67 6.04
N ASN A 120 -23.91 13.83 7.08
CA ASN A 120 -24.80 12.68 7.27
C ASN A 120 -24.57 11.45 6.35
N ASN A 121 -23.49 11.42 5.57
CA ASN A 121 -23.09 10.26 4.77
C ASN A 121 -21.87 9.57 5.38
N THR A 122 -22.14 8.77 6.41
CA THR A 122 -21.15 7.97 7.13
C THR A 122 -20.39 7.02 6.20
N TYR A 123 -21.05 6.44 5.20
CA TYR A 123 -20.41 5.53 4.24
C TYR A 123 -19.29 6.21 3.47
N LYS A 124 -19.52 7.40 2.90
CA LYS A 124 -18.46 8.14 2.20
C LYS A 124 -17.29 8.49 3.11
N LEU A 125 -17.58 8.81 4.38
CA LEU A 125 -16.55 9.12 5.36
C LEU A 125 -15.74 7.86 5.73
N LEU A 126 -16.40 6.70 5.85
CA LEU A 126 -15.75 5.42 6.09
C LEU A 126 -14.93 4.93 4.90
N SER A 127 -15.43 5.08 3.67
CA SER A 127 -14.66 4.77 2.45
C SER A 127 -13.40 5.64 2.38
N SER A 128 -13.52 6.92 2.75
CA SER A 128 -12.38 7.83 2.81
C SER A 128 -11.40 7.42 3.90
N ALA A 129 -11.89 7.08 5.10
CA ALA A 129 -11.04 6.58 6.18
C ALA A 129 -10.27 5.31 5.76
N GLU A 130 -10.94 4.36 5.12
CA GLU A 130 -10.32 3.14 4.62
C GLU A 130 -9.30 3.40 3.51
N PHE A 131 -9.60 4.33 2.60
CA PHE A 131 -8.66 4.81 1.59
C PHE A 131 -7.35 5.29 2.26
N TYR A 132 -7.43 6.18 3.24
CA TYR A 132 -6.24 6.70 3.91
C TYR A 132 -5.49 5.63 4.71
N ILE A 133 -6.20 4.69 5.36
CA ILE A 133 -5.56 3.56 6.06
C ILE A 133 -4.73 2.71 5.08
N ILE A 134 -5.30 2.38 3.92
CA ILE A 134 -4.62 1.56 2.91
C ILE A 134 -3.48 2.36 2.25
N SER A 135 -3.69 3.64 1.93
CA SER A 135 -2.67 4.50 1.31
C SER A 135 -1.45 4.63 2.21
N ASP A 136 -1.66 5.00 3.48
CA ASP A 136 -0.59 5.10 4.47
C ASP A 136 0.18 3.78 4.63
N PHE A 137 -0.54 2.65 4.60
CA PHE A 137 0.08 1.34 4.66
C PHE A 137 0.94 1.07 3.42
N LEU A 138 0.43 1.35 2.22
CA LEU A 138 1.15 1.14 0.96
C LEU A 138 2.34 2.08 0.82
N GLU A 139 2.27 3.32 1.32
CA GLU A 139 3.40 4.24 1.35
C GLU A 139 4.53 3.68 2.21
N ARG A 140 4.20 3.20 3.42
CA ARG A 140 5.19 2.56 4.28
C ARG A 140 5.70 1.25 3.67
N PHE A 141 4.83 0.50 3.00
CA PHE A 141 5.18 -0.72 2.31
C PHE A 141 6.17 -0.46 1.17
N ASN A 142 5.92 0.55 0.34
CA ASN A 142 6.79 0.99 -0.74
C ASN A 142 8.19 1.32 -0.20
N GLN A 143 8.29 2.13 0.86
CA GLN A 143 9.58 2.51 1.46
C GLN A 143 10.37 1.31 2.00
N GLU A 144 9.71 0.42 2.74
CA GLU A 144 10.37 -0.75 3.32
C GLU A 144 10.77 -1.76 2.23
N PHE A 145 9.90 -1.97 1.24
CA PHE A 145 10.18 -2.86 0.13
C PHE A 145 11.30 -2.30 -0.76
N GLU A 146 11.28 -1.01 -1.10
CA GLU A 146 12.37 -0.33 -1.82
C GLU A 146 13.71 -0.55 -1.13
N TYR A 147 13.75 -0.37 0.18
CA TYR A 147 14.96 -0.56 0.97
C TYR A 147 15.50 -1.99 0.88
N GLU A 148 14.67 -3.00 1.18
CA GLU A 148 15.09 -4.41 1.19
C GLU A 148 15.42 -4.89 -0.24
N PHE A 149 14.60 -4.53 -1.23
CA PHE A 149 14.79 -4.90 -2.63
C PHE A 149 16.07 -4.30 -3.20
N THR A 150 16.31 -3.00 -2.97
CA THR A 150 17.52 -2.32 -3.46
C THR A 150 18.79 -2.90 -2.83
N LYS A 151 18.73 -3.25 -1.53
CA LYS A 151 19.82 -3.91 -0.84
C LYS A 151 20.12 -5.27 -1.47
N GLU A 152 19.12 -6.12 -1.67
CA GLU A 152 19.30 -7.42 -2.31
C GLU A 152 19.79 -7.30 -3.76
N PHE A 153 19.24 -6.36 -4.53
CA PHE A 153 19.62 -6.13 -5.92
C PHE A 153 21.10 -5.76 -6.11
N LYS A 154 21.66 -5.00 -5.17
CA LYS A 154 23.10 -4.64 -5.15
C LYS A 154 24.01 -5.83 -4.80
N HIS A 155 23.50 -6.81 -4.06
CA HIS A 155 24.27 -7.97 -3.60
C HIS A 155 24.11 -9.22 -4.49
N LEU A 156 23.11 -9.25 -5.36
CA LEU A 156 23.01 -10.25 -6.42
C LEU A 156 24.24 -10.16 -7.33
N LYS A 157 25.07 -11.20 -7.36
CA LYS A 157 26.12 -11.35 -8.36
C LYS A 157 25.47 -11.57 -9.72
N GLY A 158 25.88 -10.78 -10.72
CA GLY A 158 25.57 -11.03 -12.13
C GLY A 158 26.51 -12.09 -12.70
#